data_AF-U3U6B8-F1
#
_entry.id   AF-U3U6B8-F1
#
_cell.length_a   1.000
_cell.length_b   1.000
_cell.length_c   1.000
_cell.angle_alpha   90.00
_cell.angle_beta   90.00
_cell.angle_gamma   90.00
#
_symmetry.space_group_name_H-M   'P 1'
#
loop_
_entity.id
_entity.type
_entity.pdbx_description
1 polymer ?
#
loop_
_entity_poly.entity_id
_entity_poly.type
_entity_poly.pdbx_seq_one_letter_code
_entity_poly.pdbx_strand_id
1 'polypeptide(L)'
;MVVLEAAHVGFGASGRNGGQVVNSYSRDVDVIEQRYGKQTAQMLGSMMFEGAEIIRDRIDRYAIACDYRPGGIFAALNQRQMGHLRSQQASWARYGNTDLELLDERGIRREVATDRYRRRPAGPARRPSASAQPGIR
;
A
#
# COMPACT_ATOMS: atom_id res chain seq x y z
N MET A 1 3.72 35.12 -4.67
CA MET A 1 2.58 34.18 -4.75
C MET A 1 2.06 33.97 -3.33
N VAL A 2 0.74 34.03 -3.13
CA VAL A 2 0.10 33.88 -1.81
C VAL A 2 -0.93 32.76 -1.90
N VAL A 3 -1.08 31.98 -0.82
CA VAL A 3 -2.10 30.92 -0.70
C VAL A 3 -3.23 31.44 0.18
N LEU A 4 -4.48 31.31 -0.28
CA LEU A 4 -5.68 31.66 0.48
C LEU A 4 -6.39 30.37 0.93
N GLU A 5 -6.69 30.28 2.22
CA GLU A 5 -7.41 29.16 2.85
C GLU A 5 -8.65 29.73 3.56
N ALA A 6 -9.79 29.06 3.42
CA ALA A 6 -11.06 29.52 3.95
C ALA A 6 -11.23 29.21 5.45
N ALA A 7 -10.58 28.14 5.93
CA ALA A 7 -10.59 27.74 7.33
C ALA A 7 -9.17 27.83 7.91
N HIS A 8 -8.61 26.71 8.34
CA HIS A 8 -7.20 26.59 8.72
C HIS A 8 -6.52 25.55 7.82
N VAL A 9 -5.19 25.67 7.67
CA VAL A 9 -4.40 24.72 6.89
C VAL A 9 -4.70 23.29 7.36
N GLY A 10 -5.05 22.41 6.42
CA GLY A 10 -5.35 21.01 6.69
C GLY A 10 -6.80 20.68 7.09
N PHE A 11 -7.72 21.63 7.20
CA PHE A 11 -9.12 21.36 7.60
C PHE A 11 -9.88 20.35 6.70
N GLY A 12 -9.49 20.28 5.42
CA GLY A 12 -10.10 19.39 4.42
C GLY A 12 -9.75 17.91 4.61
N ALA A 13 -9.65 17.19 3.48
CA ALA A 13 -9.29 15.76 3.48
C ALA A 13 -7.89 15.50 4.06
N SER A 14 -6.97 16.46 3.95
CA SER A 14 -5.58 16.30 4.38
C SER A 14 -5.41 16.12 5.89
N GLY A 15 -6.20 16.80 6.72
CA GLY A 15 -6.13 16.68 8.19
C GLY A 15 -7.10 15.65 8.79
N ARG A 16 -7.95 15.02 7.97
CA ARG A 16 -8.96 14.03 8.40
C ARG A 16 -8.75 12.64 7.78
N ASN A 17 -7.66 12.42 7.06
CA ASN A 17 -7.31 11.08 6.58
C ASN A 17 -6.73 10.20 7.71
N GLY A 18 -6.62 8.90 7.46
CA GLY A 18 -6.11 7.93 8.44
C GLY A 18 -4.58 7.93 8.63
N GLY A 19 -3.85 8.88 8.04
CA GLY A 19 -2.39 9.00 8.16
C GLY A 19 -1.58 7.96 7.39
N GLN A 20 -2.23 7.14 6.55
CA GLN A 20 -1.57 6.04 5.85
C GLN A 20 -0.92 6.50 4.54
N VAL A 21 0.35 6.17 4.35
CA VAL A 21 1.05 6.33 3.07
C VAL A 21 0.96 5.02 2.31
N VAL A 22 0.00 4.93 1.38
CA VAL A 22 -0.23 3.73 0.57
C VAL A 22 0.00 4.05 -0.90
N ASN A 23 0.85 3.27 -1.56
CA ASN A 23 1.13 3.39 -2.98
C ASN A 23 -0.03 2.78 -3.78
N SER A 24 -1.01 3.58 -4.19
CA SER A 24 -2.05 3.12 -5.11
C SER A 24 -2.79 4.29 -5.74
N TYR A 25 -3.53 3.98 -6.80
CA TYR A 25 -4.63 4.83 -7.27
C TYR A 25 -5.95 4.26 -6.78
N SER A 26 -7.01 5.07 -6.85
CA SER A 26 -8.39 4.62 -6.57
C SER A 26 -8.88 3.51 -7.52
N ARG A 27 -8.14 3.23 -8.61
CA ARG A 27 -8.38 2.11 -9.53
C ARG A 27 -7.08 1.40 -9.83
N ASP A 28 -7.16 0.08 -9.99
CA ASP A 28 -6.02 -0.73 -10.40
C ASP A 28 -5.46 -0.25 -11.75
N VAL A 29 -4.13 -0.29 -11.88
CA VAL A 29 -3.44 0.14 -13.10
C VAL A 29 -3.89 -0.70 -14.31
N ASP A 30 -4.28 -1.96 -14.10
CA ASP A 30 -4.86 -2.81 -15.15
C ASP A 30 -6.18 -2.23 -15.70
N VAL A 31 -7.01 -1.62 -14.85
CA VAL A 31 -8.27 -0.96 -15.29
C VAL A 31 -7.97 0.31 -16.06
N ILE A 32 -6.91 1.04 -15.67
CA ILE A 32 -6.42 2.21 -16.39
C ILE A 32 -5.89 1.80 -17.77
N GLU A 33 -5.11 0.72 -17.85
CA GLU A 33 -4.59 0.16 -19.11
C GLU A 33 -5.72 -0.21 -20.06
N GLN A 34 -6.75 -0.91 -19.56
CA GLN A 34 -7.91 -1.31 -20.36
C GLN A 34 -8.69 -0.13 -20.93
N ARG A 35 -8.79 0.98 -20.18
CA ARG A 35 -9.61 2.15 -20.59
C ARG A 35 -8.83 3.19 -21.38
N TYR A 36 -7.56 3.38 -21.07
CA TYR A 36 -6.76 4.52 -21.53
C TYR A 36 -5.46 4.10 -22.23
N GLY A 37 -5.24 2.79 -22.40
CA GLY A 37 -4.12 2.22 -23.12
C GLY A 37 -2.84 2.08 -22.29
N LYS A 38 -1.91 1.31 -22.85
CA LYS A 38 -0.65 0.91 -22.21
C LYS A 38 0.27 2.09 -21.87
N GLN A 39 0.36 3.08 -22.75
CA GLN A 39 1.24 4.24 -22.53
C GLN A 39 0.81 5.05 -21.31
N THR A 40 -0.49 5.32 -21.18
CA THR A 40 -1.07 6.01 -20.03
C THR A 40 -0.87 5.21 -18.74
N ALA A 41 -1.11 3.91 -18.79
CA ALA A 41 -0.90 3.01 -17.66
C ALA A 41 0.57 2.93 -17.23
N GLN A 42 1.51 2.97 -18.18
CA GLN A 42 2.94 2.97 -17.88
C GLN A 42 3.37 4.27 -17.19
N MET A 43 2.91 5.42 -17.69
CA MET A 43 3.19 6.73 -17.09
C MET A 43 2.61 6.84 -15.68
N LEU A 44 1.33 6.50 -15.50
CA LEU A 44 0.69 6.53 -14.19
C LEU A 44 1.31 5.48 -13.25
N GLY A 45 1.54 4.26 -13.73
CA GLY A 45 2.18 3.21 -12.96
C GLY A 45 3.56 3.61 -12.43
N SER A 46 4.39 4.30 -13.23
CA SER A 46 5.69 4.78 -12.74
C SER A 46 5.57 5.90 -11.69
N MET A 47 4.54 6.75 -11.76
CA MET A 47 4.33 7.85 -10.82
C MET A 47 3.68 7.39 -9.50
N MET A 48 3.14 6.18 -9.42
CA MET A 48 2.38 5.72 -8.26
C MET A 48 3.23 5.63 -6.97
N PHE A 49 4.56 5.50 -7.10
CA PHE A 49 5.49 5.38 -5.98
C PHE A 49 6.13 6.72 -5.59
N GLU A 50 6.16 7.68 -6.52
CA GLU A 50 6.82 8.99 -6.35
C GLU A 50 6.21 9.79 -5.18
N GLY A 51 4.88 9.69 -5.00
CA GLY A 51 4.19 10.39 -3.90
C GLY A 51 4.72 10.01 -2.52
N ALA A 52 4.99 8.72 -2.28
CA ALA A 52 5.53 8.27 -1.00
C ALA A 52 7.01 8.66 -0.83
N GLU A 53 7.79 8.70 -1.92
CA GLU A 53 9.17 9.20 -1.90
C GLU A 53 9.22 10.69 -1.53
N ILE A 54 8.37 11.51 -2.16
CA ILE A 54 8.27 12.94 -1.86
C ILE A 54 7.89 13.18 -0.40
N ILE A 55 6.96 12.37 0.15
CA ILE A 55 6.60 12.48 1.57
C ILE A 55 7.80 12.20 2.47
N ARG A 56 8.55 11.12 2.21
CA ARG A 56 9.75 10.77 2.98
C ARG A 56 10.84 11.84 2.86
N ASP A 57 11.15 12.29 1.64
CA ASP A 57 12.12 13.36 1.40
C ASP A 57 11.75 14.64 2.17
N ARG A 58 10.47 15.01 2.19
CA ARG A 58 10.01 16.20 2.93
C ARG A 58 10.11 16.03 4.44
N ILE A 59 9.79 14.86 4.97
CA ILE A 59 9.93 14.57 6.40
C ILE A 59 11.39 14.77 6.80
N ASP A 60 12.32 14.20 6.05
CA ASP A 60 13.75 14.27 6.31
C ASP A 60 14.29 15.69 6.13
N ARG A 61 14.00 16.31 4.97
CA ARG A 61 14.49 17.64 4.59
C ARG A 61 14.04 18.74 5.54
N TYR A 62 12.81 18.67 6.04
CA TYR A 62 12.24 19.71 6.90
C TYR A 62 12.18 19.30 8.38
N ALA A 63 12.73 18.13 8.74
CA ALA A 63 12.68 17.58 10.09
C ALA A 63 11.26 17.58 10.70
N ILE A 64 10.28 17.10 9.92
CA ILE A 64 8.87 17.13 10.32
C ILE A 64 8.60 16.09 11.40
N ALA A 65 8.28 16.54 12.62
CA ALA A 65 7.87 15.67 13.73
C ALA A 65 6.44 15.13 13.51
N CYS A 66 6.31 14.01 12.78
CA CYS A 66 5.03 13.43 12.37
C CYS A 66 4.86 11.94 12.71
N ASP A 67 5.68 11.40 13.61
CA ASP A 67 5.63 9.98 14.04
C ASP A 67 5.59 8.97 12.88
N TYR A 68 6.25 9.31 11.76
CA TYR A 68 6.24 8.47 10.57
C TYR A 68 6.80 7.08 10.87
N ARG A 69 6.03 6.04 10.54
CA ARG A 69 6.42 4.64 10.62
C ARG A 69 6.41 4.04 9.21
N PRO A 70 7.57 3.64 8.66
CA PRO A 70 7.61 3.00 7.36
C PRO A 70 6.99 1.60 7.43
N GLY A 71 6.54 1.11 6.27
CA GLY A 71 5.95 -0.21 6.14
C GLY A 71 4.44 -0.23 6.27
N GLY A 72 3.87 -1.39 5.94
CA GLY A 72 2.44 -1.62 5.93
C GLY A 72 2.11 -3.02 5.45
N ILE A 73 0.98 -3.56 5.92
CA ILE A 73 0.57 -4.94 5.64
C ILE A 73 -0.82 -4.95 5.03
N PHE A 74 -0.95 -5.60 3.87
CA PHE A 74 -2.24 -6.01 3.34
C PHE A 74 -2.47 -7.48 3.71
N ALA A 75 -3.47 -7.74 4.55
CA ALA A 75 -3.73 -9.09 5.04
C ALA A 75 -4.86 -9.77 4.24
N ALA A 76 -4.69 -11.04 3.90
CA ALA A 76 -5.74 -11.86 3.31
C ALA A 76 -6.30 -12.87 4.31
N LEU A 77 -7.62 -13.00 4.36
CA LEU A 77 -8.36 -13.95 5.20
C LEU A 77 -8.80 -15.19 4.43
N ASN A 78 -8.68 -15.19 3.10
CA ASN A 78 -9.09 -16.29 2.23
C ASN A 78 -8.24 -16.37 0.95
N GLN A 79 -8.39 -17.48 0.22
CA GLN A 79 -7.61 -17.76 -0.99
C GLN A 79 -7.83 -16.75 -2.11
N ARG A 80 -9.06 -16.24 -2.26
CA ARG A 80 -9.38 -15.25 -3.30
C ARG A 80 -8.62 -13.95 -3.04
N GLN A 81 -8.63 -13.48 -1.80
CA GLN A 81 -7.85 -12.31 -1.37
C GLN A 81 -6.35 -12.54 -1.54
N MET A 82 -5.88 -13.75 -1.27
CA MET A 82 -4.48 -14.10 -1.51
C MET A 82 -4.10 -14.10 -2.99
N GLY A 83 -4.97 -14.62 -3.86
CA GLY A 83 -4.80 -14.48 -5.30
C GLY A 83 -4.68 -13.03 -5.73
N HIS A 84 -5.51 -12.14 -5.17
CA HIS A 84 -5.44 -10.71 -5.43
C HIS A 84 -4.12 -10.07 -4.98
N LEU A 85 -3.62 -10.41 -3.78
CA LEU A 85 -2.31 -9.89 -3.32
C LEU A 85 -1.15 -10.37 -4.21
N ARG A 86 -1.19 -11.60 -4.72
CA ARG A 86 -0.20 -12.10 -5.70
C ARG A 86 -0.25 -11.33 -7.01
N SER A 87 -1.45 -11.10 -7.55
CA SER A 87 -1.64 -10.31 -8.76
C SER A 87 -1.18 -8.86 -8.57
N GLN A 88 -1.48 -8.26 -7.42
CA GLN A 88 -1.05 -6.92 -7.07
C GLN A 88 0.48 -6.82 -6.98
N GLN A 89 1.14 -7.76 -6.29
CA GLN A 89 2.61 -7.82 -6.21
C GLN A 89 3.23 -7.90 -7.60
N ALA A 90 2.72 -8.79 -8.47
CA ALA A 90 3.21 -8.92 -9.84
C ALA A 90 2.97 -7.65 -10.68
N SER A 91 1.81 -6.99 -10.50
CA SER A 91 1.49 -5.74 -11.18
C SER A 91 2.45 -4.62 -10.75
N TRP A 92 2.69 -4.45 -9.45
CA TRP A 92 3.59 -3.41 -8.94
C TRP A 92 5.05 -3.65 -9.33
N ALA A 93 5.49 -4.91 -9.39
CA ALA A 93 6.81 -5.27 -9.90
C ALA A 93 7.01 -4.84 -11.37
N ARG A 94 5.96 -4.90 -12.21
CA ARG A 94 6.01 -4.39 -13.61
C ARG A 94 6.25 -2.88 -13.69
N TYR A 95 5.95 -2.14 -12.62
CA TYR A 95 6.13 -0.69 -12.54
C TYR A 95 7.30 -0.28 -11.64
N GLY A 96 8.18 -1.22 -11.29
CA GLY A 96 9.45 -0.94 -10.61
C GLY A 96 9.45 -1.14 -9.09
N ASN A 97 8.33 -1.52 -8.48
CA ASN A 97 8.31 -1.85 -7.05
C ASN A 97 8.49 -3.35 -6.83
N THR A 98 9.72 -3.74 -6.54
CA THR A 98 10.12 -5.14 -6.32
C THR A 98 10.23 -5.54 -4.86
N ASP A 99 9.99 -4.60 -3.94
CA ASP A 99 10.34 -4.78 -2.53
C ASP A 99 9.17 -5.31 -1.70
N LEU A 100 8.04 -5.63 -2.34
CA LEU A 100 6.91 -6.29 -1.71
C LEU A 100 7.23 -7.75 -1.37
N GLU A 101 7.01 -8.13 -0.12
CA GLU A 101 7.15 -9.51 0.35
C GLU A 101 5.77 -10.16 0.54
N LEU A 102 5.59 -11.39 0.06
CA LEU A 102 4.43 -12.21 0.44
C LEU A 102 4.74 -12.99 1.73
N LEU A 103 4.00 -12.68 2.79
CA LEU A 103 4.14 -13.33 4.09
C LEU A 103 3.27 -14.59 4.17
N ASP A 104 3.84 -15.67 4.69
CA ASP A 104 3.10 -16.85 5.10
C ASP A 104 2.43 -16.66 6.48
N GLU A 105 1.77 -17.71 6.99
CA GLU A 105 1.10 -17.68 8.30
C GLU A 105 2.03 -17.32 9.46
N ARG A 106 3.31 -17.72 9.39
CA ARG A 106 4.30 -17.41 10.42
C ARG A 106 4.75 -15.97 10.30
N GLY A 107 4.97 -15.49 9.09
CA GLY A 107 5.32 -14.10 8.79
C GLY A 107 4.26 -13.13 9.27
N ILE A 108 2.99 -13.32 8.89
CA ILE A 108 1.92 -12.40 9.31
C ILE A 108 1.69 -12.41 10.83
N ARG A 109 1.86 -13.57 11.49
CA ARG A 109 1.76 -13.67 12.95
C ARG A 109 2.86 -12.89 13.65
N ARG A 110 4.08 -12.91 13.11
CA ARG A 110 5.21 -12.15 13.65
C ARG A 110 4.90 -10.65 13.65
N GLU A 111 4.30 -10.15 12.58
CA GLU A 111 4.05 -8.71 12.43
C GLU A 111 2.78 -8.21 13.14
N VAL A 112 1.68 -8.98 13.13
CA VAL A 112 0.37 -8.52 13.64
C VAL A 112 -0.01 -9.16 14.99
N ALA A 113 0.85 -10.05 15.52
CA ALA A 113 0.69 -10.70 16.82
C ALA A 113 -0.70 -11.34 17.05
N THR A 114 -1.30 -11.92 16.01
CA THR A 114 -2.65 -12.49 16.08
C THR A 114 -2.76 -13.81 15.33
N ASP A 115 -3.57 -14.73 15.85
CA ASP A 115 -3.95 -15.99 15.19
C ASP A 115 -5.12 -15.81 14.19
N ARG A 116 -5.68 -14.60 14.04
CA ARG A 116 -6.82 -14.35 13.13
C ARG A 116 -6.48 -14.60 11.65
N TYR A 117 -5.21 -14.48 11.30
CA TYR A 117 -4.68 -14.78 9.96
C TYR A 117 -4.06 -16.18 9.87
N ARG A 118 -4.39 -17.09 10.81
CA ARG A 118 -3.96 -18.49 10.78
C ARG A 118 -4.97 -19.36 10.03
N ARG A 119 -4.51 -20.47 9.47
CA ARG A 119 -5.38 -21.56 9.05
C ARG A 119 -6.13 -22.14 10.27
N ARG A 120 -7.47 -22.15 10.21
CA ARG A 120 -8.29 -22.97 11.12
C ARG A 120 -8.42 -24.39 10.54
N PRO A 121 -8.26 -25.46 11.33
CA PRO A 121 -8.56 -26.81 10.86
C PRO A 121 -10.08 -27.06 10.94
N ALA A 122 -10.74 -27.09 9.78
CA ALA A 122 -11.98 -27.84 9.43
C ALA A 122 -12.78 -27.08 8.34
N GLY A 123 -12.86 -27.67 7.13
CA GLY A 123 -13.63 -27.17 5.97
C GLY A 123 -12.75 -26.79 4.75
N PRO A 124 -13.23 -26.98 3.49
CA PRO A 124 -12.36 -26.86 2.33
C PRO A 124 -11.95 -25.40 2.09
N ALA A 125 -10.63 -25.20 2.01
CA ALA A 125 -9.91 -24.02 1.53
C ALA A 125 -9.99 -22.71 2.34
N ARG A 126 -9.02 -22.50 3.25
CA ARG A 126 -8.41 -21.17 3.50
C ARG A 126 -6.91 -21.33 3.84
N ARG A 127 -6.03 -20.89 2.93
CA ARG A 127 -4.64 -20.52 3.27
C ARG A 127 -4.60 -18.99 3.34
N PRO A 128 -4.46 -18.42 4.54
CA PRO A 128 -4.17 -16.99 4.70
C PRO A 128 -2.69 -16.70 4.50
N SER A 129 -2.41 -15.52 3.98
CA SER A 129 -1.07 -14.93 3.79
C SER A 129 -1.24 -13.41 3.64
N ALA A 130 -0.17 -12.64 3.68
CA ALA A 130 -0.23 -11.18 3.55
C ALA A 130 0.78 -10.67 2.52
N SER A 131 0.69 -9.40 2.14
CA SER A 131 1.79 -8.68 1.50
C SER A 131 2.30 -7.58 2.44
N ALA A 132 3.61 -7.51 2.57
CA ALA A 132 4.32 -6.56 3.40
C ALA A 132 5.10 -5.58 2.52
N GLN A 133 5.02 -4.30 2.87
CA GLN A 133 5.91 -3.26 2.34
C GLN A 133 7.20 -3.18 3.18
N PRO A 134 8.31 -2.73 2.59
CA PRO A 134 9.57 -2.56 3.31
C PRO A 134 9.44 -1.66 4.53
N GLY A 135 10.21 -1.94 5.58
CA GLY A 135 10.33 -1.06 6.74
C GLY A 135 9.40 -1.38 7.91
N ILE A 136 8.61 -2.44 7.84
CA ILE A 136 7.89 -2.97 9.01
C ILE A 136 8.94 -3.45 10.02
N ARG A 137 9.02 -2.77 11.17
CA ARG A 137 9.76 -3.18 12.37
C ARG A 137 8.96 -2.81 13.61
#